data_AF-K1IRR4-F1
#
_entry.id   AF-K1IRR4-F1
#
_cell.length_a   1.000
_cell.length_b   1.000
_cell.length_c   1.000
_cell.angle_alpha   90.00
_cell.angle_beta   90.00
_cell.angle_gamma   90.00
#
_symmetry.space_group_name_H-M   'P 1'
#
loop_
_entity.id
_entity.type
_entity.pdbx_description
1 polymer ?
#
loop_
_entity_poly.entity_id
_entity_poly.type
_entity_poly.pdbx_seq_one_letter_code
_entity_poly.pdbx_strand_id
1 'polypeptide(L)'
;MNSYEKPFYISLLIIFLIFALYGVALLWMVWPISEFSITKAGTFGDSFGVLTSFFTGIAFSGILATLFMQREDLKLTREELIETRKEMFSQSQTFARQRFEDSFYQLLKLYKENLKDLSIRTQEQSTRLCGVEALRFLILKFDKLWASQGYRSLPSEENALLAYKYELIRSIKSVFIKQSRYIGTFYSILTLIDEECKAPLIKETYWRILASQLTAYEVKYLFYQAVVYGDNKYVKNLLIESMVFQELILSQGFTKPNLTIFEEILEVKINAVASKDKIPMSKKQIKIARKFISARNAKLKAKSNQEKSPQPVGSISEA
;
A
#
# COMPACT_ATOMS: atom_id res chain seq x y z
N MET A 1 -41.34 -15.76 39.90
CA MET A 1 -42.41 -14.82 39.49
C MET A 1 -41.77 -13.46 39.26
N ASN A 2 -41.82 -12.97 38.02
CA ASN A 2 -41.13 -11.77 37.57
C ASN A 2 -41.51 -10.54 38.42
N SER A 3 -40.52 -9.70 38.74
CA SER A 3 -40.68 -8.49 39.59
C SER A 3 -41.81 -7.54 39.11
N TYR A 4 -42.16 -7.62 37.82
CA TYR A 4 -43.14 -6.77 37.15
C TYR A 4 -44.59 -7.27 37.26
N GLU A 5 -44.83 -8.52 37.64
CA GLU A 5 -46.19 -9.08 37.68
C GLU A 5 -46.96 -8.68 38.95
N LYS A 6 -46.26 -8.56 40.08
CA LYS A 6 -46.86 -8.13 41.36
C LYS A 6 -47.59 -6.79 41.27
N PRO A 7 -47.01 -5.70 40.74
CA PRO A 7 -47.73 -4.42 40.62
C PRO A 7 -48.91 -4.48 39.65
N PHE A 8 -48.84 -5.31 38.61
CA PHE A 8 -49.94 -5.50 37.66
C PHE A 8 -51.17 -6.14 38.33
N TYR A 9 -51.01 -7.26 39.04
CA TYR A 9 -52.11 -7.92 39.74
C TYR A 9 -52.69 -7.05 40.86
N ILE A 10 -51.86 -6.27 41.57
CA ILE A 10 -52.31 -5.32 42.59
C ILE A 10 -53.18 -4.22 41.96
N SER A 11 -52.77 -3.67 40.81
CA SER A 11 -53.56 -2.64 40.11
C SER A 11 -54.93 -3.17 39.64
N LEU A 12 -54.97 -4.42 39.17
CA LEU A 12 -56.18 -5.08 38.70
C LEU A 12 -57.17 -5.35 39.85
N LEU A 13 -56.64 -5.76 41.01
CA LEU A 13 -57.42 -5.96 42.22
C LEU A 13 -57.99 -4.65 42.77
N ILE A 14 -57.22 -3.56 42.73
CA ILE A 14 -57.69 -2.22 43.12
C ILE A 14 -58.82 -1.73 42.22
N ILE A 15 -58.69 -1.90 40.90
CA ILE A 15 -59.75 -1.53 39.94
C ILE A 15 -61.03 -2.33 40.24
N PHE A 16 -60.92 -3.65 40.44
CA PHE A 16 -62.05 -4.50 40.80
C PHE A 16 -62.73 -4.05 42.10
N LEU A 17 -61.95 -3.68 43.12
CA LEU A 17 -62.46 -3.20 44.41
C LEU A 17 -63.20 -1.85 44.26
N ILE A 18 -62.69 -0.94 43.42
CA ILE A 18 -63.35 0.34 43.10
C ILE A 18 -64.71 0.10 42.44
N PHE A 19 -64.78 -0.80 41.45
CA PHE A 19 -66.03 -1.16 40.79
C PHE A 19 -67.02 -1.86 41.73
N ALA A 20 -66.54 -2.77 42.58
CA ALA A 20 -67.37 -3.47 43.56
C ALA A 20 -67.93 -2.52 44.62
N LEU A 21 -67.09 -1.64 45.19
CA LEU A 21 -67.50 -0.67 46.21
C LEU A 21 -68.49 0.36 45.65
N TYR A 22 -68.27 0.81 44.41
CA TYR A 22 -69.19 1.71 43.70
C TYR A 22 -70.54 1.04 43.41
N GLY A 23 -70.54 -0.23 42.98
CA GLY A 23 -71.75 -1.02 42.78
C GLY A 23 -72.56 -1.23 44.07
N VAL A 24 -71.89 -1.47 45.19
CA VAL A 24 -72.52 -1.57 46.52
C VAL A 24 -73.12 -0.24 46.95
N ALA A 25 -72.40 0.87 46.78
CA ALA A 25 -72.90 2.21 47.12
C ALA A 25 -74.16 2.59 46.31
N LEU A 26 -74.20 2.24 45.03
CA LEU A 26 -75.37 2.45 44.17
C LEU A 26 -76.56 1.57 44.56
N LEU A 27 -76.33 0.29 44.87
CA LEU A 27 -77.39 -0.61 45.37
C LEU A 27 -77.98 -0.10 46.69
N TRP A 28 -77.15 0.50 47.55
CA TRP A 28 -77.59 1.10 48.81
C TRP A 28 -78.43 2.38 48.60
N MET A 29 -78.09 3.19 47.59
CA MET A 29 -78.81 4.43 47.26
C MET A 29 -80.15 4.20 46.54
N VAL A 30 -80.30 3.08 45.82
CA VAL A 30 -81.47 2.78 44.97
C VAL A 30 -82.51 1.89 45.69
N TRP A 31 -82.20 1.37 46.87
CA TRP A 31 -83.10 0.50 47.64
C TRP A 31 -84.10 1.31 48.51
N PRO A 32 -85.41 1.00 48.54
CA PRO A 32 -86.10 -0.12 47.89
C PRO A 32 -86.63 0.24 46.49
N ILE A 33 -86.46 -0.68 45.54
CA ILE A 33 -86.94 -0.55 44.15
C ILE A 33 -88.42 -0.93 44.11
N SER A 34 -89.33 0.03 43.97
CA SER A 34 -90.77 -0.24 43.92
C SER A 34 -91.37 -0.42 42.52
N GLU A 35 -90.70 -0.07 41.42
CA GLU A 35 -91.14 -0.42 40.05
C GLU A 35 -89.96 -0.51 39.08
N PHE A 36 -89.89 -1.62 38.32
CA PHE A 36 -88.94 -1.84 37.21
C PHE A 36 -89.34 -0.99 35.99
N SER A 37 -89.22 0.33 36.09
CA SER A 37 -89.42 1.24 34.95
C SER A 37 -88.08 1.50 34.25
N ILE A 38 -88.06 1.27 32.94
CA ILE A 38 -86.91 1.48 32.02
C ILE A 38 -86.29 2.88 32.18
N THR A 39 -87.09 3.88 32.59
CA THR A 39 -86.64 5.26 32.80
C THR A 39 -85.68 5.40 34.00
N LYS A 40 -85.84 4.63 35.08
CA LYS A 40 -84.92 4.66 36.24
C LYS A 40 -83.61 3.92 35.96
N ALA A 41 -83.65 2.88 35.11
CA ALA A 41 -82.46 2.20 34.61
C ALA A 41 -81.61 3.12 33.71
N GLY A 42 -82.24 4.04 32.98
CA GLY A 42 -81.56 5.10 32.21
C GLY A 42 -80.76 6.06 33.11
N THR A 43 -81.38 6.62 34.15
CA THR A 43 -80.69 7.48 35.13
C THR A 43 -79.61 6.75 35.94
N PHE A 44 -79.76 5.44 36.13
CA PHE A 44 -78.73 4.59 36.71
C PHE A 44 -77.50 4.51 35.79
N GLY A 45 -77.72 4.34 34.47
CA GLY A 45 -76.66 4.40 33.45
C GLY A 45 -75.94 5.75 33.39
N ASP A 46 -76.67 6.87 33.50
CA ASP A 46 -76.08 8.22 33.48
C ASP A 46 -75.09 8.47 34.62
N SER A 47 -75.29 7.85 35.78
CA SER A 47 -74.39 7.97 36.94
C SER A 47 -73.02 7.31 36.68
N PHE A 48 -72.95 6.33 35.76
CA PHE A 48 -71.68 5.73 35.33
C PHE A 48 -70.89 6.62 34.36
N GLY A 49 -71.50 7.69 33.82
CA GLY A 49 -70.86 8.63 32.89
C GLY A 49 -69.62 9.32 33.48
N VAL A 50 -69.66 9.68 34.78
CA VAL A 50 -68.52 10.31 35.47
C VAL A 50 -67.36 9.32 35.65
N LEU A 51 -67.67 8.09 36.06
CA LEU A 51 -66.66 7.05 36.29
C LEU A 51 -66.01 6.59 34.97
N THR A 52 -66.82 6.40 33.92
CA THR A 52 -66.33 6.06 32.58
C THR A 52 -65.46 7.17 32.01
N SER A 53 -65.88 8.45 32.11
CA SER A 53 -65.07 9.59 31.66
C SER A 53 -63.72 9.68 32.39
N PHE A 54 -63.69 9.39 33.70
CA PHE A 54 -62.45 9.36 34.48
C PHE A 54 -61.48 8.26 34.02
N PHE A 55 -61.97 7.02 33.86
CA PHE A 55 -61.16 5.93 33.35
C PHE A 55 -60.70 6.15 31.90
N THR A 56 -61.55 6.73 31.05
CA THR A 56 -61.16 7.15 29.68
C THR A 56 -60.05 8.19 29.71
N GLY A 57 -60.10 9.17 30.62
CA GLY A 57 -59.04 10.18 30.79
C GLY A 57 -57.70 9.58 31.24
N ILE A 58 -57.73 8.62 32.18
CA ILE A 58 -56.53 7.89 32.62
C ILE A 58 -55.98 7.00 31.49
N ALA A 59 -56.84 6.28 30.79
CA ALA A 59 -56.44 5.44 29.65
C ALA A 59 -55.79 6.30 28.54
N PHE A 60 -56.38 7.45 28.22
CA PHE A 60 -55.81 8.41 27.28
C PHE A 60 -54.47 8.97 27.75
N SER A 61 -54.33 9.29 29.04
CA SER A 61 -53.06 9.74 29.63
C SER A 61 -51.98 8.65 29.55
N GLY A 62 -52.36 7.38 29.77
CA GLY A 62 -51.47 6.23 29.58
C GLY A 62 -51.00 6.08 28.13
N ILE A 63 -51.89 6.25 27.15
CA ILE A 63 -51.55 6.25 25.72
C ILE A 63 -50.62 7.43 25.36
N LEU A 64 -50.86 8.62 25.92
CA LEU A 64 -49.97 9.76 25.71
C LEU A 64 -48.56 9.48 26.29
N ALA A 65 -48.50 8.91 27.49
CA ALA A 65 -47.24 8.54 28.12
C ALA A 65 -46.46 7.52 27.27
N THR A 66 -47.12 6.47 26.77
CA THR A 66 -46.47 5.49 25.89
C THR A 66 -46.05 6.11 24.56
N LEU A 67 -46.82 7.03 23.99
CA LEU A 67 -46.45 7.76 22.76
C LEU A 67 -45.19 8.59 22.96
N PHE A 68 -45.06 9.28 24.11
CA PHE A 68 -43.84 10.01 24.44
C PHE A 68 -42.63 9.08 24.60
N MET A 69 -42.80 7.95 25.28
CA MET A 69 -41.73 6.94 25.41
C MET A 69 -41.32 6.39 24.04
N GLN A 70 -42.27 5.99 23.20
CA GLN A 70 -42.01 5.49 21.85
C GLN A 70 -41.30 6.54 20.97
N ARG A 71 -41.63 7.82 21.12
CA ARG A 71 -40.96 8.90 20.39
C ARG A 71 -39.50 9.05 20.82
N GLU A 72 -39.21 8.92 22.11
CA GLU A 72 -37.84 8.96 22.62
C GLU A 72 -37.05 7.72 22.18
N ASP A 73 -37.62 6.52 22.27
CA ASP A 73 -37.00 5.28 21.79
C ASP A 73 -36.67 5.35 20.29
N LEU A 74 -37.58 5.89 19.47
CA LEU A 74 -37.34 6.12 18.04
C LEU A 74 -36.20 7.12 17.80
N LYS A 75 -36.08 8.14 18.64
CA LYS A 75 -35.01 9.13 18.54
C LYS A 75 -33.66 8.49 18.89
N LEU A 76 -33.57 7.76 20.00
CA LEU A 76 -32.37 7.04 20.42
C LEU A 76 -31.94 6.01 19.37
N THR A 77 -32.91 5.26 18.82
CA THR A 77 -32.64 4.28 17.74
C THR A 77 -32.06 4.96 16.50
N ARG A 78 -32.54 6.15 16.13
CA ARG A 78 -31.99 6.91 14.99
C ARG A 78 -30.56 7.37 15.27
N GLU A 79 -30.28 7.85 16.49
CA GLU A 79 -28.94 8.27 16.89
C GLU A 79 -27.95 7.10 16.85
N GLU A 80 -28.33 5.94 17.40
CA GLU A 80 -27.51 4.72 17.37
C GLU A 80 -27.25 4.24 15.94
N LEU A 81 -28.25 4.29 15.05
CA LEU A 81 -28.08 3.96 13.63
C LEU A 81 -27.10 4.91 12.91
N ILE A 82 -27.09 6.19 13.28
CA ILE A 82 -26.14 7.17 12.71
C ILE A 82 -24.71 6.85 13.14
N GLU A 83 -24.50 6.61 14.44
CA GLU A 83 -23.17 6.25 14.95
C GLU A 83 -22.70 4.90 14.39
N THR A 84 -23.60 3.90 14.33
CA THR A 84 -23.30 2.58 13.71
C THR A 84 -22.86 2.74 12.26
N ARG A 85 -23.54 3.57 11.46
CA ARG A 85 -23.15 3.83 10.06
C ARG A 85 -21.77 4.48 9.96
N LYS A 86 -21.46 5.39 10.87
CA LYS A 86 -20.16 6.07 10.92
C LYS A 86 -19.03 5.10 11.28
N GLU A 87 -19.26 4.22 12.25
CA GLU A 87 -18.33 3.15 12.60
C GLU A 87 -18.13 2.18 11.44
N MET A 88 -19.21 1.72 10.79
CA MET A 88 -19.13 0.85 9.61
C MET A 88 -18.33 1.49 8.47
N PHE A 89 -18.48 2.80 8.25
CA PHE A 89 -17.71 3.52 7.24
C PHE A 89 -16.21 3.53 7.56
N SER A 90 -15.85 3.86 8.82
CA SER A 90 -14.46 3.82 9.29
C SER A 90 -13.85 2.42 9.19
N GLN A 91 -14.63 1.40 9.55
CA GLN A 91 -14.22 0.00 9.47
C GLN A 91 -14.01 -0.43 8.01
N SER A 92 -14.90 -0.04 7.09
CA SER A 92 -14.75 -0.31 5.66
C SER A 92 -13.47 0.30 5.08
N GLN A 93 -13.14 1.53 5.47
CA GLN A 93 -11.89 2.18 5.06
C GLN A 93 -10.66 1.45 5.62
N THR A 94 -10.71 1.00 6.88
CA THR A 94 -9.65 0.23 7.51
C THR A 94 -9.45 -1.12 6.81
N PHE A 95 -10.53 -1.82 6.49
CA PHE A 95 -10.47 -3.08 5.74
C PHE A 95 -9.94 -2.90 4.33
N ALA A 96 -10.32 -1.83 3.63
CA ALA A 96 -9.76 -1.53 2.31
C ALA A 96 -8.24 -1.37 2.37
N ARG A 97 -7.74 -0.64 3.38
CA ARG A 97 -6.30 -0.47 3.60
C ARG A 97 -5.60 -1.79 3.93
N GLN A 98 -6.17 -2.61 4.82
CA GLN A 98 -5.61 -3.91 5.17
C GLN A 98 -5.53 -4.84 3.96
N ARG A 99 -6.61 -4.95 3.15
CA ARG A 99 -6.60 -5.76 1.92
C ARG A 99 -5.50 -5.32 0.96
N PHE A 100 -5.32 -4.02 0.79
CA PHE A 100 -4.23 -3.49 -0.03
C PHE A 100 -2.86 -3.87 0.54
N GLU A 101 -2.62 -3.64 1.84
CA GLU A 101 -1.34 -3.95 2.49
C GLU A 101 -1.01 -5.46 2.39
N ASP A 102 -1.99 -6.33 2.63
CA ASP A 102 -1.85 -7.77 2.48
C ASP A 102 -1.49 -8.17 1.05
N SER A 103 -2.21 -7.62 0.06
CA SER A 103 -1.95 -7.89 -1.37
C SER A 103 -0.55 -7.40 -1.77
N PHE A 104 -0.15 -6.23 -1.31
CA PHE A 104 1.17 -5.65 -1.55
C PHE A 104 2.28 -6.54 -0.99
N TYR A 105 2.18 -6.96 0.27
CA TYR A 105 3.22 -7.80 0.88
C TYR A 105 3.24 -9.23 0.31
N GLN A 106 2.10 -9.78 -0.10
CA GLN A 106 2.04 -11.05 -0.81
C GLN A 106 2.73 -10.97 -2.18
N LEU A 107 2.47 -9.92 -2.97
CA LEU A 107 3.17 -9.71 -4.23
C LEU A 107 4.66 -9.46 -4.02
N LEU A 108 5.05 -8.72 -2.98
CA LEU A 108 6.45 -8.49 -2.64
C LEU A 108 7.17 -9.79 -2.26
N LYS A 109 6.48 -10.71 -1.56
CA LYS A 109 7.00 -12.05 -1.28
C LYS A 109 7.17 -12.86 -2.56
N LEU A 110 6.14 -12.90 -3.42
CA LEU A 110 6.22 -13.58 -4.73
C LEU A 110 7.33 -13.01 -5.60
N TYR A 111 7.55 -11.69 -5.57
CA TYR A 111 8.65 -11.04 -6.26
C TYR A 111 10.01 -11.57 -5.80
N LYS A 112 10.24 -11.66 -4.48
CA LYS A 112 11.48 -12.20 -3.91
C LYS A 112 11.68 -13.69 -4.23
N GLU A 113 10.61 -14.47 -4.22
CA GLU A 113 10.63 -15.88 -4.61
C GLU A 113 10.98 -16.04 -6.11
N ASN A 114 10.33 -15.26 -6.97
CA ASN A 114 10.63 -15.24 -8.41
C ASN A 114 12.06 -14.79 -8.71
N LEU A 115 12.61 -13.86 -7.93
CA LEU A 115 14.03 -13.51 -8.00
C LEU A 115 14.88 -14.71 -7.63
N LYS A 116 14.62 -15.37 -6.49
CA LYS A 116 15.41 -16.53 -6.04
C LYS A 116 15.43 -17.67 -7.07
N ASP A 117 14.30 -17.91 -7.71
CA ASP A 117 14.13 -18.96 -8.73
C ASP A 117 14.68 -18.57 -10.12
N LEU A 118 14.90 -17.27 -10.36
CA LEU A 118 15.53 -16.77 -11.57
C LEU A 118 16.89 -17.43 -11.70
N SER A 119 17.14 -17.99 -12.88
CA SER A 119 18.37 -18.72 -13.10
C SER A 119 18.88 -18.60 -14.51
N ILE A 120 20.20 -18.67 -14.64
CA ILE A 120 20.89 -18.59 -15.92
C ILE A 120 21.89 -19.73 -15.99
N ARG A 121 21.91 -20.41 -17.14
CA ARG A 121 22.90 -21.43 -17.44
C ARG A 121 24.03 -20.80 -18.23
N THR A 122 25.26 -21.00 -17.77
CA THR A 122 26.47 -20.52 -18.45
C THR A 122 27.07 -21.67 -19.25
N GLN A 123 27.55 -21.41 -20.47
CA GLN A 123 28.20 -22.45 -21.28
C GLN A 123 29.57 -22.87 -20.70
N GLU A 124 30.24 -21.97 -19.96
CA GLU A 124 31.57 -22.17 -19.39
C GLU A 124 31.59 -22.79 -17.98
N GLN A 125 30.45 -22.79 -17.27
CA GLN A 125 30.35 -23.31 -15.91
C GLN A 125 29.18 -24.30 -15.85
N SER A 126 29.46 -25.54 -15.44
CA SER A 126 28.45 -26.59 -15.24
C SER A 126 27.43 -26.25 -14.13
N THR A 127 27.58 -25.11 -13.47
CA THR A 127 26.74 -24.64 -12.37
C THR A 127 25.69 -23.63 -12.83
N ARG A 128 24.46 -23.80 -12.32
CA ARG A 128 23.35 -22.88 -12.53
C ARG A 128 23.52 -21.67 -11.59
N LEU A 129 23.62 -20.47 -12.15
CA LEU A 129 23.59 -19.24 -11.36
C LEU A 129 22.14 -18.90 -11.05
N CYS A 130 21.85 -18.50 -9.81
CA CYS A 130 20.50 -18.19 -9.35
C CYS A 130 20.41 -16.81 -8.72
N GLY A 131 19.21 -16.22 -8.71
CA GLY A 131 18.94 -14.97 -8.02
C GLY A 131 19.79 -13.78 -8.45
N VAL A 132 20.20 -13.00 -7.46
CA VAL A 132 21.00 -11.79 -7.66
C VAL A 132 22.34 -12.10 -8.34
N GLU A 133 22.92 -13.28 -8.10
CA GLU A 133 24.18 -13.68 -8.75
C GLU A 133 24.02 -13.84 -10.26
N ALA A 134 22.88 -14.40 -10.69
CA ALA A 134 22.55 -14.53 -12.11
C ALA A 134 22.43 -13.14 -12.77
N LEU A 135 21.75 -12.19 -12.11
CA LEU A 135 21.64 -10.82 -12.60
C LEU A 135 23.01 -10.11 -12.64
N ARG A 136 23.81 -10.26 -11.59
CA ARG A 136 25.19 -9.74 -11.55
C ARG A 136 26.02 -10.26 -12.72
N PHE A 137 25.94 -11.56 -13.00
CA PHE A 137 26.64 -12.16 -14.13
C PHE A 137 26.24 -11.51 -15.47
N LEU A 138 24.94 -11.29 -15.71
CA LEU A 138 24.47 -10.62 -16.91
C LEU A 138 25.01 -9.19 -17.02
N ILE A 139 24.98 -8.42 -15.94
CA ILE A 139 25.49 -7.04 -15.92
C ILE A 139 26.97 -7.01 -16.26
N LEU A 140 27.78 -7.87 -15.64
CA LEU A 140 29.21 -7.95 -15.91
C LEU A 140 29.51 -8.41 -17.35
N LYS A 141 28.73 -9.36 -17.87
CA LYS A 141 28.83 -9.81 -19.26
C LYS A 141 28.53 -8.66 -20.22
N PHE A 142 27.49 -7.88 -19.96
CA PHE A 142 27.14 -6.71 -20.76
C PHE A 142 28.24 -5.64 -20.68
N ASP A 143 28.71 -5.29 -19.48
CA ASP A 143 29.74 -4.25 -19.30
C ASP A 143 31.03 -4.61 -20.06
N LYS A 144 31.43 -5.89 -20.07
CA LYS A 144 32.58 -6.38 -20.85
C LYS A 144 32.35 -6.26 -22.36
N LEU A 145 31.19 -6.69 -22.84
CA LEU A 145 30.81 -6.60 -24.26
C LEU A 145 30.73 -5.15 -24.72
N TRP A 146 30.12 -4.28 -23.92
CA TRP A 146 29.96 -2.87 -24.25
C TRP A 146 31.30 -2.12 -24.24
N ALA A 147 32.18 -2.43 -23.29
CA ALA A 147 33.53 -1.85 -23.25
C ALA A 147 34.35 -2.21 -24.50
N SER A 148 34.18 -3.42 -25.05
CA SER A 148 34.88 -3.82 -26.30
C SER A 148 34.44 -3.04 -27.54
N GLN A 149 33.27 -2.41 -27.53
CA GLN A 149 32.79 -1.59 -28.65
C GLN A 149 33.54 -0.25 -28.76
N GLY A 150 34.28 0.16 -27.73
CA GLY A 150 35.18 1.32 -27.81
C GLY A 150 34.50 2.70 -27.78
N TYR A 151 33.17 2.78 -27.63
CA TYR A 151 32.46 4.05 -27.54
C TYR A 151 32.78 4.80 -26.23
N ARG A 152 33.44 5.96 -26.34
CA ARG A 152 33.76 6.83 -25.19
C ARG A 152 32.82 8.02 -25.03
N SER A 153 32.19 8.44 -26.11
CA SER A 153 31.28 9.59 -26.18
C SER A 153 30.11 9.28 -27.11
N LEU A 154 29.03 10.05 -26.98
CA LEU A 154 27.92 9.99 -27.91
C LEU A 154 28.40 10.50 -29.28
N PRO A 155 28.22 9.73 -30.38
CA PRO A 155 28.60 10.21 -31.70
C PRO A 155 27.78 11.42 -32.13
N SER A 156 28.42 12.39 -32.79
CA SER A 156 27.75 13.61 -33.29
C SER A 156 27.20 13.45 -34.70
N GLU A 157 27.77 12.54 -35.49
CA GLU A 157 27.30 12.23 -36.84
C GLU A 157 26.06 11.33 -36.78
N GLU A 158 25.04 11.64 -37.59
CA GLU A 158 23.75 10.95 -37.59
C GLU A 158 23.86 9.43 -37.81
N ASN A 159 24.63 9.00 -38.82
CA ASN A 159 24.82 7.58 -39.11
C ASN A 159 25.57 6.85 -37.99
N ALA A 160 26.59 7.50 -37.41
CA ALA A 160 27.33 6.96 -36.28
C ALA A 160 26.46 6.86 -35.02
N LEU A 161 25.56 7.83 -34.80
CA LEU A 161 24.59 7.81 -33.71
C LEU A 161 23.56 6.68 -33.91
N LEU A 162 23.09 6.46 -35.14
CA LEU A 162 22.20 5.36 -35.48
C LEU A 162 22.88 4.00 -35.22
N ALA A 163 24.13 3.83 -35.66
CA ALA A 163 24.91 2.62 -35.41
C ALA A 163 25.11 2.39 -33.90
N TYR A 164 25.41 3.44 -33.14
CA TYR A 164 25.53 3.38 -31.69
C TYR A 164 24.23 2.92 -31.02
N LYS A 165 23.09 3.51 -31.39
CA LYS A 165 21.75 3.14 -30.88
C LYS A 165 21.44 1.67 -31.16
N TYR A 166 21.67 1.25 -32.41
CA TYR A 166 21.44 -0.12 -32.84
C TYR A 166 22.31 -1.12 -32.04
N GLU A 167 23.62 -0.87 -31.95
CA GLU A 167 24.54 -1.76 -31.23
C GLU A 167 24.25 -1.80 -29.73
N LEU A 168 23.83 -0.68 -29.11
CA LEU A 168 23.43 -0.64 -27.70
C LEU A 168 22.21 -1.55 -27.46
N ILE A 169 21.14 -1.36 -28.23
CA ILE A 169 19.91 -2.14 -28.08
C ILE A 169 20.17 -3.62 -28.38
N ARG A 170 20.92 -3.92 -29.46
CA ARG A 170 21.30 -5.28 -29.84
C ARG A 170 22.10 -5.96 -28.74
N SER A 171 23.09 -5.27 -28.17
CA SER A 171 23.91 -5.78 -27.08
C SER A 171 23.05 -6.09 -25.86
N ILE A 172 22.12 -5.19 -25.48
CA ILE A 172 21.20 -5.43 -24.37
C ILE A 172 20.32 -6.66 -24.65
N LYS A 173 19.68 -6.75 -25.83
CA LYS A 173 18.83 -7.91 -26.18
C LYS A 173 19.60 -9.23 -26.21
N SER A 174 20.87 -9.21 -26.59
CA SER A 174 21.70 -10.42 -26.65
C SER A 174 22.12 -10.95 -25.27
N VAL A 175 22.18 -10.08 -24.27
CA VAL A 175 22.63 -10.43 -22.91
C VAL A 175 21.44 -10.63 -21.97
N PHE A 176 20.49 -9.69 -21.98
CA PHE A 176 19.41 -9.64 -20.99
C PHE A 176 18.16 -10.31 -21.52
N ILE A 177 18.13 -11.64 -21.43
CA ILE A 177 16.93 -12.43 -21.73
C ILE A 177 15.80 -12.01 -20.78
N LYS A 178 14.61 -11.81 -21.34
CA LYS A 178 13.41 -11.39 -20.60
C LYS A 178 12.97 -12.48 -19.62
N GLN A 179 12.94 -12.13 -18.33
CA GLN A 179 12.49 -13.00 -17.25
C GLN A 179 11.04 -12.66 -16.90
N SER A 180 10.09 -13.12 -17.73
CA SER A 180 8.69 -12.65 -17.72
C SER A 180 8.00 -12.76 -16.37
N ARG A 181 8.24 -13.83 -15.59
CA ARG A 181 7.62 -14.01 -14.27
C ARG A 181 8.10 -12.96 -13.26
N TYR A 182 9.43 -12.80 -13.16
CA TYR A 182 10.06 -11.84 -12.26
C TYR A 182 9.68 -10.39 -12.59
N ILE A 183 9.79 -10.01 -13.87
CA ILE A 183 9.42 -8.67 -14.34
C ILE A 183 7.91 -8.44 -14.19
N GLY A 184 7.09 -9.44 -14.53
CA GLY A 184 5.64 -9.38 -14.40
C GLY A 184 5.19 -9.09 -12.98
N THR A 185 5.74 -9.80 -11.98
CA THR A 185 5.40 -9.54 -10.57
C THR A 185 5.85 -8.15 -10.12
N PHE A 186 7.02 -7.68 -10.55
CA PHE A 186 7.45 -6.31 -10.26
C PHE A 186 6.46 -5.28 -10.81
N TYR A 187 6.01 -5.46 -12.05
CA TYR A 187 5.02 -4.57 -12.66
C TYR A 187 3.66 -4.67 -11.97
N SER A 188 3.22 -5.85 -11.55
CA SER A 188 1.99 -6.01 -10.77
C SER A 188 2.05 -5.24 -9.45
N ILE A 189 3.19 -5.20 -8.76
CA ILE A 189 3.35 -4.40 -7.54
C ILE A 189 3.22 -2.91 -7.88
N LEU A 190 3.89 -2.45 -8.94
CA LEU A 190 3.83 -1.04 -9.35
C LEU A 190 2.40 -0.62 -9.71
N THR A 191 1.68 -1.44 -10.50
CA THR A 191 0.27 -1.24 -10.84
C THR A 191 -0.61 -1.20 -9.59
N LEU A 192 -0.44 -2.17 -8.67
CA LEU A 192 -1.23 -2.22 -7.43
C LEU A 192 -1.05 -0.94 -6.60
N ILE A 193 0.20 -0.47 -6.43
CA ILE A 193 0.48 0.78 -5.71
C ILE A 193 -0.20 1.95 -6.41
N ASP A 194 -0.12 2.04 -7.74
CA ASP A 194 -0.66 3.17 -8.49
C ASP A 194 -2.19 3.24 -8.46
N GLU A 195 -2.86 2.10 -8.63
CA GLU A 195 -4.32 1.99 -8.68
C GLU A 195 -4.97 2.21 -7.31
N GLU A 196 -4.41 1.63 -6.25
CA GLU A 196 -5.00 1.65 -4.90
C GLU A 196 -4.54 2.85 -4.06
N CYS A 197 -3.30 3.33 -4.23
CA CYS A 197 -2.80 4.50 -3.48
C CYS A 197 -3.03 5.82 -4.24
N LYS A 198 -4.19 6.44 -4.04
CA LYS A 198 -4.50 7.75 -4.68
C LYS A 198 -3.72 8.94 -4.11
N ALA A 199 -3.39 8.90 -2.82
CA ALA A 199 -2.68 10.00 -2.16
C ALA A 199 -1.16 9.96 -2.49
N PRO A 200 -0.56 11.03 -3.05
CA PRO A 200 0.84 11.02 -3.49
C PRO A 200 1.83 10.63 -2.39
N LEU A 201 1.63 11.10 -1.15
CA LEU A 201 2.50 10.79 -0.01
C LEU A 201 2.48 9.30 0.36
N ILE A 202 1.30 8.66 0.29
CA ILE A 202 1.13 7.24 0.58
C ILE A 202 1.77 6.43 -0.55
N LYS A 203 1.49 6.78 -1.81
CA LYS A 203 2.08 6.15 -2.99
C LYS A 203 3.61 6.14 -2.92
N GLU A 204 4.21 7.29 -2.63
CA GLU A 204 5.66 7.45 -2.47
C GLU A 204 6.24 6.61 -1.32
N THR A 205 5.47 6.40 -0.24
CA THR A 205 5.87 5.54 0.88
C THR A 205 6.02 4.09 0.43
N TYR A 206 5.04 3.54 -0.30
CA TYR A 206 5.11 2.15 -0.79
C TYR A 206 6.15 1.97 -1.90
N TRP A 207 6.31 2.96 -2.78
CA TRP A 207 7.42 2.96 -3.74
C TRP A 207 8.77 2.91 -3.04
N ARG A 208 8.96 3.66 -1.94
CA ARG A 208 10.18 3.62 -1.14
C ARG A 208 10.42 2.26 -0.50
N ILE A 209 9.37 1.60 0.00
CA ILE A 209 9.47 0.24 0.55
C ILE A 209 9.91 -0.74 -0.55
N LEU A 210 9.28 -0.70 -1.72
CA LEU A 210 9.63 -1.55 -2.86
C LEU A 210 11.07 -1.30 -3.32
N ALA A 211 11.41 -0.03 -3.54
CA ALA A 211 12.73 0.43 -3.93
C ALA A 211 13.84 -0.05 -2.99
N SER A 212 13.59 -0.05 -1.67
CA SER A 212 14.57 -0.50 -0.68
C SER A 212 14.83 -2.01 -0.72
N GLN A 213 13.98 -2.79 -1.39
CA GLN A 213 14.20 -4.23 -1.57
C GLN A 213 15.06 -4.56 -2.80
N LEU A 214 15.33 -3.58 -3.66
CA LEU A 214 16.05 -3.80 -4.92
C LEU A 214 17.56 -3.67 -4.73
N THR A 215 18.31 -4.62 -5.25
CA THR A 215 19.76 -4.49 -5.40
C THR A 215 20.13 -3.65 -6.62
N ALA A 216 21.37 -3.15 -6.63
CA ALA A 216 21.94 -2.43 -7.78
C ALA A 216 21.81 -3.20 -9.11
N TYR A 217 21.98 -4.51 -9.07
CA TYR A 217 21.89 -5.38 -10.25
C TYR A 217 20.44 -5.53 -10.74
N GLU A 218 19.48 -5.63 -9.82
CA GLU A 218 18.05 -5.66 -10.14
C GLU A 218 17.59 -4.35 -10.78
N VAL A 219 17.97 -3.20 -10.20
CA VAL A 219 17.63 -1.88 -10.77
C VAL A 219 18.12 -1.77 -12.21
N LYS A 220 19.40 -2.12 -12.48
CA LYS A 220 19.93 -2.11 -13.85
C LYS A 220 19.21 -3.07 -14.77
N TYR A 221 18.94 -4.30 -14.30
CA TYR A 221 18.23 -5.30 -15.09
C TYR A 221 16.82 -4.83 -15.44
N LEU A 222 16.02 -4.43 -14.45
CA LEU A 222 14.64 -3.94 -14.63
C LEU A 222 14.61 -2.72 -15.55
N PHE A 223 15.57 -1.81 -15.42
CA PHE A 223 15.69 -0.65 -16.29
C PHE A 223 15.98 -1.03 -17.74
N TYR A 224 16.98 -1.90 -17.99
CA TYR A 224 17.25 -2.39 -19.36
C TYR A 224 16.05 -3.13 -19.95
N GLN A 225 15.34 -3.92 -19.14
CA GLN A 225 14.12 -4.59 -19.57
C GLN A 225 13.02 -3.60 -19.94
N ALA A 226 12.82 -2.54 -19.14
CA ALA A 226 11.83 -1.50 -19.40
C ALA A 226 12.14 -0.69 -20.67
N VAL A 227 13.41 -0.39 -20.94
CA VAL A 227 13.82 0.34 -22.16
C VAL A 227 13.66 -0.52 -23.40
N VAL A 228 14.10 -1.79 -23.35
CA VAL A 228 14.29 -2.62 -24.55
C VAL A 228 13.10 -3.53 -24.86
N TYR A 229 12.38 -3.98 -23.83
CA TYR A 229 11.21 -4.86 -23.94
C TYR A 229 9.93 -4.21 -23.42
N GLY A 230 10.00 -2.94 -22.98
CA GLY A 230 8.84 -2.22 -22.48
C GLY A 230 7.97 -1.72 -23.63
N ASP A 231 7.02 -2.55 -24.04
CA ASP A 231 5.87 -2.11 -24.83
C ASP A 231 4.87 -1.32 -23.95
N ASN A 232 5.02 -1.40 -22.63
CA ASN A 232 4.07 -0.85 -21.68
C ASN A 232 4.42 0.59 -21.25
N LYS A 233 3.84 1.57 -21.97
CA LYS A 233 3.96 3.00 -21.66
C LYS A 233 3.59 3.35 -20.21
N TYR A 234 2.67 2.59 -19.61
CA TYR A 234 2.25 2.79 -18.22
C TYR A 234 3.39 2.52 -17.22
N VAL A 235 4.11 1.40 -17.37
CA VAL A 235 5.23 1.06 -16.47
C VAL A 235 6.40 2.04 -16.63
N LYS A 236 6.60 2.56 -17.85
CA LYS A 236 7.56 3.64 -18.09
C LYS A 236 7.18 4.87 -17.26
N ASN A 237 5.93 5.33 -17.35
CA ASN A 237 5.44 6.47 -16.58
C ASN A 237 5.60 6.24 -15.07
N LEU A 238 5.36 5.03 -14.55
CA LEU A 238 5.51 4.75 -13.12
C LEU A 238 6.95 4.84 -12.61
N LEU A 239 7.93 4.37 -13.39
CA LEU A 239 9.36 4.54 -13.06
C LEU A 239 9.79 6.01 -13.06
N ILE A 240 9.05 6.85 -13.77
CA ILE A 240 9.33 8.26 -14.00
C ILE A 240 8.60 9.13 -12.98
N GLU A 241 7.37 8.82 -12.62
CA GLU A 241 6.62 9.58 -11.62
C GLU A 241 7.23 9.45 -10.22
N SER A 242 7.90 8.34 -9.94
CA SER A 242 8.55 8.12 -8.65
C SER A 242 9.93 8.78 -8.58
N MET A 243 10.06 9.74 -7.67
CA MET A 243 11.34 10.38 -7.35
C MET A 243 12.38 9.35 -6.88
N VAL A 244 11.96 8.37 -6.06
CA VAL A 244 12.86 7.32 -5.54
C VAL A 244 13.44 6.44 -6.66
N PHE A 245 12.62 6.06 -7.66
CA PHE A 245 13.15 5.24 -8.76
C PHE A 245 14.08 6.03 -9.68
N GLN A 246 13.83 7.32 -9.92
CA GLN A 246 14.78 8.18 -10.64
C GLN A 246 16.13 8.26 -9.92
N GLU A 247 16.12 8.50 -8.60
CA GLU A 247 17.34 8.53 -7.79
C GLU A 247 18.10 7.21 -7.83
N LEU A 248 17.38 6.09 -7.69
CA LEU A 248 17.97 4.76 -7.76
C LEU A 248 18.61 4.47 -9.11
N ILE A 249 17.96 4.81 -10.22
CA ILE A 249 18.51 4.58 -11.57
C ILE A 249 19.80 5.38 -11.74
N LEU A 250 19.79 6.66 -11.35
CA LEU A 250 20.96 7.54 -11.48
C LEU A 250 22.13 7.09 -10.59
N SER A 251 21.87 6.48 -9.43
CA SER A 251 22.93 5.96 -8.56
C SER A 251 23.64 4.73 -9.13
N GLN A 252 23.09 4.06 -10.15
CA GLN A 252 23.68 2.83 -10.70
C GLN A 252 24.87 3.05 -11.64
N GLY A 253 25.23 4.31 -11.93
CA GLY A 253 26.41 4.63 -12.72
C GLY A 253 26.30 4.28 -14.20
N PHE A 254 25.12 4.46 -14.80
CA PHE A 254 24.99 4.43 -16.25
C PHE A 254 25.84 5.53 -16.90
N THR A 255 26.43 5.25 -18.06
CA THR A 255 27.22 6.25 -18.78
C THR A 255 26.30 7.34 -19.34
N LYS A 256 26.77 8.60 -19.40
CA LYS A 256 25.98 9.71 -19.95
C LYS A 256 25.47 9.45 -21.38
N PRO A 257 26.27 8.88 -22.31
CA PRO A 257 25.80 8.54 -23.64
C PRO A 257 24.64 7.54 -23.61
N ASN A 258 24.76 6.45 -22.84
CA ASN A 258 23.71 5.45 -22.72
C ASN A 258 22.43 6.06 -22.12
N LEU A 259 22.55 6.86 -21.04
CA LEU A 259 21.41 7.54 -20.42
C LEU A 259 20.68 8.44 -21.41
N THR A 260 21.41 9.21 -22.22
CA THR A 260 20.80 10.11 -23.22
C THR A 260 19.95 9.33 -24.21
N ILE A 261 20.44 8.17 -24.68
CA ILE A 261 19.67 7.30 -25.57
C ILE A 261 18.45 6.71 -24.87
N PHE A 262 18.58 6.34 -23.59
CA PHE A 262 17.46 5.79 -22.84
C PHE A 262 16.38 6.83 -22.57
N GLU A 263 16.74 8.07 -22.25
CA GLU A 263 15.80 9.19 -22.12
C GLU A 263 15.04 9.45 -23.43
N GLU A 264 15.73 9.36 -24.57
CA GLU A 264 15.12 9.47 -25.89
C GLU A 264 14.12 8.33 -26.15
N ILE A 265 14.50 7.08 -25.88
CA ILE A 265 13.62 5.90 -26.07
C ILE A 265 12.41 5.93 -25.13
N LEU A 266 12.58 6.47 -23.93
CA LEU A 266 11.52 6.58 -22.93
C LEU A 266 10.66 7.84 -23.10
N GLU A 267 11.03 8.76 -23.99
CA GLU A 267 10.42 10.08 -24.18
C GLU A 267 10.39 10.93 -22.89
N VAL A 268 11.36 10.71 -21.99
CA VAL A 268 11.37 11.32 -20.66
C VAL A 268 12.79 11.59 -20.18
N LYS A 269 12.97 12.74 -19.53
CA LYS A 269 14.22 13.11 -18.83
C LYS A 269 14.25 12.56 -17.41
N ILE A 270 15.35 11.90 -17.04
CA ILE A 270 15.58 11.37 -15.70
C ILE A 270 16.36 12.44 -14.94
N ASN A 271 15.65 13.23 -14.13
CA ASN A 271 16.22 14.40 -13.49
C ASN A 271 17.11 14.00 -12.31
N ALA A 272 18.34 14.49 -12.30
CA ALA A 272 19.26 14.29 -11.20
C ALA A 272 18.86 15.11 -9.97
N VAL A 273 18.36 14.43 -8.94
CA VAL A 273 18.40 14.96 -7.59
C VAL A 273 19.85 14.84 -7.12
N ALA A 274 20.45 15.96 -6.72
CA ALA A 274 21.86 16.02 -6.36
C ALA A 274 22.19 14.95 -5.30
N SER A 275 23.04 13.97 -5.66
CA SER A 275 23.35 12.88 -4.74
C SER A 275 24.01 13.41 -3.46
N LYS A 276 23.48 12.95 -2.32
CA LYS A 276 24.01 13.26 -0.98
C LYS A 276 25.21 12.39 -0.59
N ASP A 277 25.68 11.51 -1.48
CA ASP A 277 26.91 10.72 -1.33
C ASP A 277 28.15 11.60 -1.47
N LYS A 278 28.26 12.60 -0.61
CA LYS A 278 29.51 13.28 -0.36
C LYS A 278 30.27 12.40 0.62
N ILE A 279 31.47 11.98 0.21
CA ILE A 279 32.48 11.49 1.15
C ILE A 279 32.47 12.45 2.36
N PRO A 280 32.36 11.96 3.61
CA PRO A 280 32.25 12.80 4.81
C PRO A 280 33.61 13.45 5.14
N MET A 281 34.16 14.14 4.15
CA MET A 281 35.44 14.82 4.15
C MET A 281 35.28 16.08 3.29
N SER A 282 35.94 17.15 3.72
CA SER A 282 36.03 18.35 2.91
C SER A 282 36.75 18.07 1.58
N LYS A 283 36.43 18.85 0.53
CA LYS A 283 37.15 18.80 -0.76
C LYS A 283 38.67 18.91 -0.59
N LYS A 284 39.13 19.68 0.41
CA LYS A 284 40.54 19.86 0.76
C LYS A 284 41.17 18.56 1.29
N GLN A 285 40.50 17.90 2.23
CA GLN A 285 40.93 16.59 2.77
C GLN A 285 41.01 15.52 1.67
N ILE A 286 40.00 15.47 0.78
CA ILE A 286 39.98 14.53 -0.35
C ILE A 286 41.16 14.79 -1.30
N LYS A 287 41.47 16.05 -1.60
CA LYS A 287 42.60 16.42 -2.47
C LYS A 287 43.94 16.00 -1.86
N ILE A 288 44.12 16.20 -0.55
CA ILE A 288 45.32 15.77 0.18
C ILE A 288 45.45 14.25 0.15
N ALA A 289 44.38 13.53 0.50
CA ALA A 289 44.36 12.07 0.49
C ALA A 289 44.71 11.49 -0.89
N ARG A 290 44.11 12.03 -1.98
CA ARG A 290 44.43 11.61 -3.36
C ARG A 290 45.91 11.81 -3.70
N LYS A 291 46.50 12.93 -3.30
CA LYS A 291 47.93 13.20 -3.53
C LYS A 291 48.81 12.17 -2.82
N PHE A 292 48.54 11.87 -1.54
CA PHE A 292 49.27 10.84 -0.78
C PHE A 292 49.11 9.45 -1.39
N ILE A 293 47.90 9.05 -1.78
CA ILE A 293 47.64 7.76 -2.41
C ILE A 293 48.40 7.63 -3.74
N SER A 294 48.39 8.69 -4.58
CA SER A 294 49.11 8.69 -5.85
C SER A 294 50.62 8.54 -5.68
N ALA A 295 51.21 9.24 -4.70
CA ALA A 295 52.63 9.13 -4.38
C ALA A 295 52.99 7.74 -3.84
N ARG A 296 52.14 7.16 -2.97
CA ARG A 296 52.30 5.79 -2.47
C ARG A 296 52.26 4.76 -3.61
N ASN A 297 51.30 4.87 -4.51
CA ASN A 297 51.14 3.95 -5.62
C ASN A 297 52.29 4.07 -6.64
N ALA A 298 52.81 5.28 -6.87
CA ALA A 298 54.00 5.49 -7.69
C ALA A 298 55.26 4.83 -7.07
N LYS A 299 55.46 4.95 -5.75
CA LYS A 299 56.54 4.26 -5.03
C LYS A 299 56.42 2.73 -5.11
N LEU A 300 55.22 2.19 -4.94
CA LEU A 300 54.98 0.74 -5.05
C LEU A 300 55.26 0.21 -6.46
N LYS A 301 54.86 0.94 -7.51
CA LYS A 301 55.20 0.59 -8.90
C LYS A 301 56.70 0.66 -9.19
N ALA A 302 57.41 1.66 -8.68
CA ALA A 302 58.85 1.78 -8.85
C ALA A 302 59.60 0.60 -8.19
N LYS A 303 59.17 0.17 -7.00
CA LYS A 303 59.75 -0.96 -6.27
C LYS A 303 59.51 -2.29 -7.01
N SER A 304 58.29 -2.49 -7.53
CA SER A 304 57.95 -3.67 -8.34
C SER A 304 58.69 -3.73 -9.70
N ASN A 305 59.15 -2.60 -10.23
CA ASN A 305 59.93 -2.58 -11.47
C ASN A 305 61.43 -2.82 -11.21
N GLN A 306 61.96 -2.44 -10.05
CA GLN A 306 63.34 -2.75 -9.65
C GLN A 306 63.54 -4.25 -9.39
N GLU A 307 62.56 -4.95 -8.82
CA GLU A 307 62.61 -6.41 -8.60
C GLU A 307 62.49 -7.27 -9.88
N LYS A 308 62.11 -6.67 -11.02
CA LYS A 308 61.96 -7.37 -12.33
C LYS A 308 63.13 -7.18 -13.30
N SER A 309 64.22 -6.53 -12.89
CA SER A 309 65.41 -6.37 -13.74
C SER A 309 66.27 -7.65 -13.69
N PRO A 310 66.66 -8.27 -14.82
CA PRO A 310 67.45 -9.50 -14.80
C PRO A 310 68.88 -9.21 -14.31
N GLN A 311 69.38 -10.05 -13.39
CA GLN A 311 70.79 -10.05 -13.03
C GLN A 311 71.63 -10.40 -14.28
N PRO A 312 72.76 -9.70 -14.52
CA PRO A 312 73.60 -10.02 -15.66
C PRO A 312 74.24 -11.39 -15.45
N VAL A 313 74.02 -12.29 -16.44
CA VAL A 313 74.66 -13.60 -16.52
C VAL A 313 76.17 -13.39 -16.59
N GLY A 314 76.90 -13.90 -15.60
CA GLY A 314 78.35 -13.88 -15.57
C GLY A 314 78.92 -14.58 -16.81
N SER A 315 79.81 -13.87 -17.49
CA SER A 315 80.60 -14.36 -18.61
C SER A 315 81.43 -15.59 -18.20
N ILE A 316 81.28 -16.64 -18.99
CA ILE A 316 82.16 -17.81 -19.07
C ILE A 316 83.58 -17.31 -19.38
N SER A 317 84.58 -17.70 -18.59
CA SER A 317 85.98 -17.67 -19.04
C SER A 317 86.47 -19.11 -19.19
N GLU A 318 86.75 -19.49 -20.43
CA GLU A 318 87.60 -20.62 -20.78
C GLU A 318 89.02 -20.35 -20.29
N ALA A 319 89.56 -21.27 -19.49
CA ALA A 319 90.96 -21.67 -19.41
C ALA A 319 91.05 -22.96 -18.59
#